data_AF-C5L1V9-F1
#
_entry.id   AF-C5L1V9-F1
#
_cell.length_a   1.000
_cell.length_b   1.000
_cell.length_c   1.000
_cell.angle_alpha   90.00
_cell.angle_beta   90.00
_cell.angle_gamma   90.00
#
_symmetry.space_group_name_H-M   'P 1'
#
loop_
_entity.id
_entity.type
_entity.pdbx_description
1 polymer ?
#
loop_
_entity_poly.entity_id
_entity_poly.type
_entity_poly.pdbx_seq_one_letter_code
_entity_poly.pdbx_strand_id
1 'polypeptide(L)'
;FRVTPDTFVLPRDYCQFVDAYTNNRSLDPPKTMWILKPVSLSRGRGISVISDISEVHYREPSIIQEYIEKPLLLDEYKFDLRVYVLVMSFNPLEAYIYKEGFARLATVKYSSSPSNYRNRLMHLTNTSVQRKHAGSLP
;
A
#
# COMPACT_ATOMS: atom_id res chain seq x y z
N PHE A 1 15.16 -7.97 -10.29
CA PHE A 1 15.15 -7.03 -9.14
C PHE A 1 13.77 -7.05 -8.50
N ARG A 2 13.64 -7.45 -7.22
CA ARG A 2 12.34 -7.54 -6.51
C ARG A 2 12.19 -6.34 -5.57
N VAL A 3 11.93 -5.16 -6.16
CA VAL A 3 11.76 -3.89 -5.41
C VAL A 3 10.29 -3.48 -5.28
N THR A 4 9.39 -4.17 -5.97
CA THR A 4 7.94 -3.97 -5.90
C THR A 4 7.25 -5.25 -5.45
N PRO A 5 6.22 -5.16 -4.59
CA PRO A 5 5.37 -6.30 -4.25
C PRO A 5 4.53 -6.76 -5.46
N ASP A 6 4.06 -8.00 -5.40
CA ASP A 6 3.26 -8.59 -6.49
C ASP A 6 1.97 -7.80 -6.66
N THR A 7 1.62 -7.49 -7.91
CA THR A 7 0.57 -6.54 -8.26
C THR A 7 -0.27 -7.06 -9.42
N PHE A 8 -1.59 -6.96 -9.29
CA PHE A 8 -2.58 -7.46 -10.22
C PHE A 8 -3.55 -6.34 -10.60
N VAL A 9 -3.83 -6.19 -11.89
CA VAL A 9 -4.76 -5.19 -12.42
C VAL A 9 -6.08 -5.85 -12.76
N LEU A 10 -7.14 -5.51 -12.03
CA LEU A 10 -8.49 -6.02 -12.28
C LEU A 10 -9.20 -5.22 -13.37
N PRO A 11 -10.07 -5.88 -14.17
CA PRO A 11 -10.43 -7.31 -14.11
C PRO A 11 -9.41 -8.25 -14.78
N ARG A 12 -8.46 -7.72 -15.54
CA ARG A 12 -7.57 -8.49 -16.44
C ARG A 12 -6.80 -9.61 -15.73
N ASP A 13 -6.29 -9.32 -14.54
CA ASP A 13 -5.37 -10.21 -13.82
C ASP A 13 -6.09 -10.95 -12.66
N TYR A 14 -7.42 -11.08 -12.70
CA TYR A 14 -8.20 -11.65 -11.59
C TYR A 14 -7.79 -13.09 -11.28
N CYS A 15 -7.70 -13.96 -12.29
CA CYS A 15 -7.34 -15.37 -12.08
C CYS A 15 -5.95 -15.50 -11.46
N GLN A 16 -4.98 -14.73 -11.95
CA GLN A 16 -3.61 -14.71 -11.41
C GLN A 16 -3.58 -14.22 -9.96
N PHE A 17 -4.44 -13.25 -9.61
CA PHE A 17 -4.62 -12.83 -8.23
C PHE A 17 -5.18 -13.95 -7.36
N VAL A 18 -6.19 -14.72 -7.81
CA VAL A 18 -6.74 -15.85 -7.06
C VAL A 18 -5.69 -16.93 -6.79
N ASP A 19 -4.86 -17.24 -7.78
CA ASP A 19 -3.76 -18.20 -7.63
C ASP A 19 -2.75 -17.70 -6.59
N ALA A 20 -2.33 -16.43 -6.70
CA ALA A 20 -1.40 -15.81 -5.74
C ALA A 20 -2.00 -15.72 -4.33
N TYR A 21 -3.28 -15.41 -4.21
CA TYR A 21 -4.03 -15.37 -2.95
C TYR A 21 -4.03 -16.74 -2.25
N THR A 22 -4.28 -17.81 -3.01
CA THR A 22 -4.28 -19.18 -2.51
C THR A 22 -2.89 -19.61 -2.08
N ASN A 23 -1.89 -19.38 -2.93
CA ASN A 23 -0.49 -19.74 -2.67
C ASN A 23 0.07 -19.01 -1.43
N ASN A 24 -0.23 -17.72 -1.26
CA ASN A 24 0.25 -16.93 -0.13
C ASN A 24 -0.29 -17.42 1.23
N ARG A 25 -1.50 -17.99 1.25
CA ARG A 25 -2.11 -18.58 2.45
C ARG A 25 -1.50 -19.93 2.83
N SER A 26 -0.86 -20.63 1.89
CA SER A 26 -0.16 -21.89 2.15
C SER A 26 1.28 -21.69 2.65
N LEU A 27 1.77 -20.45 2.71
CA LEU A 27 3.09 -20.12 3.26
C LEU A 27 3.13 -20.26 4.79
N ASP A 28 4.33 -20.43 5.34
CA ASP A 28 4.60 -20.37 6.78
C ASP A 28 5.63 -19.25 7.10
N PRO A 29 5.22 -18.16 7.76
CA PRO A 29 3.85 -17.82 8.14
C PRO A 29 3.00 -17.41 6.93
N PRO A 30 1.67 -17.57 6.99
CA PRO A 30 0.78 -17.23 5.88
C PRO A 30 0.77 -15.71 5.66
N LYS A 31 0.82 -15.30 4.40
CA LYS A 31 0.59 -13.91 4.00
C LYS A 31 -0.87 -13.77 3.62
N THR A 32 -1.58 -12.90 4.32
CA THR A 32 -3.04 -12.81 4.21
C THR A 32 -3.50 -11.42 3.79
N MET A 33 -2.66 -10.41 3.95
CA MET A 33 -3.02 -9.02 3.70
C MET A 33 -2.74 -8.62 2.25
N TRP A 34 -3.72 -7.96 1.65
CA TRP A 34 -3.64 -7.35 0.33
C TRP A 34 -4.13 -5.91 0.43
N ILE A 35 -3.63 -5.03 -0.44
CA ILE A 35 -4.12 -3.66 -0.55
C ILE A 35 -4.85 -3.45 -1.87
N LEU A 36 -6.13 -3.10 -1.76
CA LEU A 36 -7.00 -2.78 -2.89
C LEU A 36 -6.96 -1.28 -3.14
N LYS A 37 -6.72 -0.89 -4.40
CA LYS A 37 -6.62 0.50 -4.84
C LYS A 37 -7.55 0.69 -6.05
N PRO A 38 -8.74 1.29 -5.88
CA PRO A 38 -9.63 1.57 -7.01
C PRO A 38 -8.97 2.49 -8.03
N VAL A 39 -9.18 2.23 -9.32
CA VAL A 39 -8.72 3.11 -10.40
C VAL A 39 -9.51 4.42 -10.33
N SER A 40 -8.90 5.54 -10.74
CA SER A 40 -9.49 6.89 -10.81
C SER A 40 -9.70 7.66 -9.49
N LEU A 41 -9.33 7.10 -8.33
CA LEU A 41 -9.39 7.81 -7.06
C LEU A 41 -8.01 8.35 -6.62
N SER A 42 -7.92 9.67 -6.47
CA SER A 42 -6.76 10.34 -5.84
C SER A 42 -6.91 10.48 -4.33
N ARG A 43 -5.82 10.84 -3.63
CA ARG A 43 -5.80 11.18 -2.19
C ARG A 43 -6.15 10.01 -1.26
N GLY A 44 -5.86 8.77 -1.66
CA GLY A 44 -6.09 7.59 -0.83
C GLY A 44 -7.57 7.24 -0.58
N ARG A 45 -8.48 7.79 -1.40
CA ARG A 45 -9.90 7.45 -1.37
C ARG A 45 -10.10 6.03 -1.91
N GLY A 46 -10.95 5.26 -1.23
CA GLY A 46 -11.24 3.88 -1.61
C GLY A 46 -10.12 2.86 -1.37
N ILE A 47 -8.92 3.29 -0.96
CA ILE A 47 -7.85 2.36 -0.60
C ILE A 47 -8.20 1.67 0.71
N SER A 48 -8.19 0.34 0.67
CA SER A 48 -8.43 -0.54 1.81
C SER A 48 -7.39 -1.66 1.84
N VAL A 49 -7.09 -2.13 3.05
CA VAL A 49 -6.43 -3.41 3.24
C VAL A 49 -7.53 -4.45 3.39
N ILE A 50 -7.39 -5.56 2.68
CA ILE A 50 -8.33 -6.68 2.66
C ILE A 50 -7.57 -7.96 3.03
N SER A 51 -8.28 -8.92 3.62
CA SER A 51 -7.75 -10.27 3.85
C SER A 51 -8.70 -11.36 3.37
N ASP A 52 -9.95 -11.01 3.10
CA ASP A 52 -10.94 -11.89 2.47
C ASP A 52 -11.10 -11.53 0.99
N ILE A 53 -11.04 -12.55 0.14
CA ILE A 53 -11.27 -12.42 -1.30
C ILE A 53 -12.71 -11.97 -1.60
N SER A 54 -13.66 -12.22 -0.70
CA SER A 54 -15.05 -11.75 -0.82
C SER A 54 -15.16 -10.22 -0.86
N GLU A 55 -14.17 -9.49 -0.34
CA GLU A 55 -14.11 -8.02 -0.37
C GLU A 55 -13.71 -7.48 -1.76
N VAL A 56 -13.36 -8.35 -2.72
CA VAL A 56 -12.92 -7.98 -4.08
C VAL A 56 -14.08 -7.95 -5.07
N HIS A 57 -14.37 -6.77 -5.59
CA HIS A 57 -15.35 -6.57 -6.66
C HIS A 57 -14.67 -6.70 -8.03
N TYR A 58 -14.67 -7.90 -8.61
CA TYR A 58 -13.92 -8.19 -9.84
C TYR A 58 -14.26 -7.29 -11.04
N ARG A 59 -15.49 -6.78 -11.12
CA ARG A 59 -15.95 -5.91 -12.23
C ARG A 59 -15.43 -4.48 -12.13
N GLU A 60 -14.97 -4.06 -10.96
CA GLU A 60 -14.50 -2.70 -10.74
C GLU A 60 -13.00 -2.59 -11.07
N PRO A 61 -12.61 -1.69 -11.98
CA PRO A 61 -11.20 -1.45 -12.28
C PRO A 61 -10.44 -1.07 -11.02
N SER A 62 -9.49 -1.91 -10.63
CA SER A 62 -8.74 -1.75 -9.39
C SER A 62 -7.37 -2.41 -9.51
N ILE A 63 -6.45 -1.98 -8.65
CA ILE A 63 -5.16 -2.61 -8.48
C ILE A 63 -5.18 -3.33 -7.14
N ILE A 64 -4.90 -4.63 -7.16
CA ILE A 64 -4.64 -5.41 -5.95
C ILE A 64 -3.15 -5.64 -5.87
N GLN A 65 -2.58 -5.43 -4.69
CA GLN A 65 -1.16 -5.58 -4.48
C GLN A 65 -0.91 -6.29 -3.15
N GLU A 66 0.10 -7.16 -3.11
CA GLU A 66 0.55 -7.80 -1.87
C GLU A 66 0.87 -6.71 -0.83
N TYR A 67 0.30 -6.83 0.37
CA TYR A 67 0.57 -5.88 1.43
C TYR A 67 1.86 -6.23 2.16
N ILE A 68 2.69 -5.24 2.44
CA ILE A 68 3.89 -5.41 3.25
C ILE A 68 3.48 -5.47 4.73
N GLU A 69 3.33 -6.70 5.25
CA GLU A 69 2.88 -6.97 6.63
C GLU A 69 3.95 -6.71 7.71
N LYS A 70 5.22 -6.60 7.31
CA LYS A 70 6.35 -6.31 8.20
C LYS A 70 7.09 -5.04 7.71
N PRO A 71 6.43 -3.87 7.70
CA PRO A 71 7.08 -2.64 7.31
C PRO A 71 8.14 -2.25 8.34
N LEU A 72 9.16 -1.51 7.92
CA LEU A 72 10.02 -0.79 8.85
C LEU A 72 9.17 0.26 9.59
N LEU A 73 9.37 0.35 10.89
CA LEU A 73 8.64 1.27 11.77
C LEU A 73 9.59 2.33 12.32
N LEU A 74 9.07 3.54 12.50
CA LEU A 74 9.73 4.62 13.24
C LEU A 74 8.88 4.88 14.48
N ASP A 75 9.44 4.62 15.67
CA ASP A 75 8.72 4.70 16.95
C ASP A 75 7.39 3.94 16.96
N GLU A 76 7.40 2.73 16.38
CA GLU A 76 6.22 1.86 16.20
C GLU A 76 5.18 2.37 15.17
N TYR A 77 5.39 3.52 14.54
CA TYR A 77 4.53 4.03 13.47
C TYR A 77 5.02 3.58 12.10
N LYS A 78 4.07 3.18 11.26
CA LYS A 78 4.34 2.93 9.85
C LYS A 78 4.67 4.26 9.15
N PHE A 79 5.64 4.26 8.24
CA PHE A 79 5.92 5.41 7.41
C PHE A 79 6.19 5.04 5.96
N ASP A 80 6.15 6.04 5.07
CA ASP A 80 6.71 5.95 3.73
C ASP A 80 7.68 7.10 3.48
N LEU A 81 8.62 6.91 2.54
CA LEU A 81 9.56 7.95 2.14
C LEU A 81 9.08 8.64 0.86
N ARG A 82 9.02 9.97 0.91
CA ARG A 82 8.91 10.80 -0.29
C ARG A 82 10.30 11.17 -0.78
N VAL A 83 10.69 10.54 -1.88
CA VAL A 83 11.91 10.85 -2.63
C VAL A 83 11.55 11.67 -3.87
N TYR A 84 12.35 12.68 -4.19
CA TYR A 84 12.18 13.50 -5.38
C TYR A 84 13.18 13.10 -6.46
N VAL A 85 12.69 12.89 -7.68
CA VAL A 85 13.49 12.55 -8.85
C VAL A 85 13.22 13.57 -9.95
N LEU A 86 14.26 14.24 -10.45
CA LEU A 86 14.21 15.14 -11.60
C LEU A 86 14.67 14.38 -12.83
N VAL A 87 13.80 14.29 -13.85
CA VAL A 87 14.17 13.71 -15.15
C VAL A 87 14.37 14.86 -16.13
N MET A 88 15.59 15.00 -16.63
CA MET A 88 16.00 16.08 -17.55
C MET A 88 15.83 15.67 -19.02
N SER A 89 16.09 14.41 -19.32
CA SER A 89 15.96 13.86 -20.67
C SER A 89 15.58 12.38 -20.60
N PHE A 90 14.89 11.90 -21.64
CA PHE A 90 14.56 10.49 -21.83
C PHE A 90 15.44 9.82 -22.90
N ASN A 91 16.10 10.61 -23.74
CA ASN A 91 17.00 10.11 -24.79
C ASN A 91 18.12 11.13 -25.08
N PRO A 92 19.31 11.01 -24.46
CA PRO A 92 19.67 9.97 -23.49
C PRO A 92 18.90 10.13 -22.16
N LEU A 93 18.67 9.04 -21.43
CA LEU A 93 18.04 9.12 -20.11
C LEU A 93 18.96 9.85 -19.13
N GLU A 94 18.48 10.97 -18.59
CA GLU A 94 19.18 11.75 -17.58
C GLU A 94 18.22 12.03 -16.41
N ALA A 95 18.55 11.50 -15.23
CA ALA A 95 17.72 11.62 -14.04
C ALA A 95 18.57 11.80 -12.78
N TYR A 96 18.08 12.65 -11.86
CA TYR A 96 18.75 13.01 -10.62
C TYR A 96 17.84 12.78 -9.43
N ILE A 97 18.37 12.20 -8.35
CA ILE A 97 17.67 12.08 -7.07
C ILE A 97 18.05 13.27 -6.21
N TYR A 98 17.06 14.02 -5.73
CA TYR A 98 17.31 15.11 -4.79
C TYR A 98 17.78 14.55 -3.45
N LYS A 99 18.77 15.20 -2.83
CA LYS A 99 19.40 14.70 -1.59
C LYS A 99 18.44 14.70 -0.40
N GLU A 100 17.47 15.61 -0.41
CA GLU A 100 16.49 15.72 0.66
C GLU A 100 15.15 15.10 0.25
N GLY A 101 14.48 14.56 1.25
CA GLY A 101 13.13 14.02 1.17
C GLY A 101 12.52 14.05 2.57
N PHE A 102 11.39 13.39 2.76
CA PHE A 102 10.82 13.28 4.10
C PHE A 102 10.05 11.98 4.28
N ALA A 103 9.97 11.53 5.53
CA ALA A 103 9.10 10.45 5.94
C ALA A 103 7.68 10.98 6.20
N ARG A 104 6.67 10.23 5.78
CA ARG A 104 5.28 10.47 6.13
C ARG A 104 4.82 9.37 7.06
N LEU A 105 4.55 9.74 8.31
CA LEU A 105 4.13 8.79 9.34
C LEU A 105 2.61 8.59 9.32
N ALA A 106 2.20 7.37 9.67
CA ALA A 106 0.88 7.06 10.16
C ALA A 106 0.68 7.69 11.56
N THR A 107 -0.58 7.93 11.95
CA THR A 107 -0.91 8.50 13.27
C THR A 107 -1.24 7.45 14.33
N VAL A 108 -1.32 6.18 13.95
CA VAL A 108 -1.61 5.06 14.85
C VAL A 108 -0.47 4.05 14.76
N LYS A 109 -0.02 3.55 15.91
CA LYS A 109 1.01 2.49 16.01
C LYS A 109 0.61 1.28 15.18
N TYR A 110 1.58 0.72 14.47
CA TYR A 110 1.35 -0.37 13.54
C TYR A 110 1.07 -1.69 14.26
N SER A 111 0.12 -2.46 13.72
CA SER A 111 -0.18 -3.82 14.15
C SER A 111 -0.67 -4.62 12.94
N SER A 112 -0.17 -5.85 12.80
CA SER A 112 -0.63 -6.81 11.79
C SER A 112 -1.71 -7.77 12.33
N SER A 113 -2.34 -7.44 13.47
CA SER A 113 -3.47 -8.22 13.99
C SER A 113 -4.68 -8.10 13.04
N PRO A 114 -5.41 -9.19 12.74
CA PRO A 114 -6.61 -9.17 11.89
C PRO A 114 -7.67 -8.15 12.32
N SER A 115 -7.78 -7.87 13.63
CA SER A 115 -8.71 -6.86 14.16
C SER A 115 -8.40 -5.43 13.67
N ASN A 116 -7.17 -5.17 13.22
CA ASN A 116 -6.69 -3.85 12.85
C ASN A 116 -6.66 -3.59 11.33
N TYR A 117 -6.90 -4.58 10.47
CA TYR A 117 -6.73 -4.44 9.01
C TYR A 117 -7.56 -3.30 8.41
N ARG A 118 -8.73 -3.02 8.98
CA ARG A 118 -9.61 -1.93 8.53
C ARG A 118 -9.21 -0.55 9.06
N ASN A 119 -8.24 -0.46 9.96
CA ASN A 119 -7.75 0.81 10.50
C ASN A 119 -6.86 1.53 9.47
N ARG A 120 -7.50 2.40 8.69
CA ARG A 120 -6.83 3.17 7.63
C ARG A 120 -5.77 4.14 8.16
N LEU A 121 -5.92 4.63 9.39
CA LEU A 121 -4.96 5.57 10.00
C LEU A 121 -3.64 4.89 10.38
N MET A 122 -3.69 3.58 10.63
CA MET A 122 -2.53 2.73 10.88
C MET A 122 -1.83 2.31 9.58
N HIS A 123 -2.61 1.92 8.58
CA HIS A 123 -2.07 1.24 7.40
C HIS A 123 -1.74 2.17 6.22
N LEU A 124 -2.32 3.37 6.16
CA LEU A 124 -2.11 4.35 5.09
C LEU A 124 -1.42 5.60 5.63
N THR A 125 -0.39 6.08 4.95
CA THR A 125 0.44 7.24 5.38
C THR A 125 0.10 8.53 4.64
N ASN A 126 -0.88 8.50 3.74
CA ASN A 126 -1.29 9.65 2.94
C ASN A 126 -1.84 10.79 3.83
N THR A 127 -1.29 11.99 3.68
CA THR A 127 -1.68 13.18 4.44
C THR A 127 -3.19 13.47 4.40
N SER A 128 -3.87 13.19 3.28
CA SER A 128 -5.32 13.36 3.15
C SER A 128 -6.15 12.41 4.01
N VAL A 129 -5.62 11.22 4.31
CA VAL A 129 -6.23 10.23 5.22
C VAL A 129 -5.94 10.67 6.66
N GLN A 130 -4.70 11.04 6.94
CA GLN A 130 -4.24 11.44 8.28
C GLN A 130 -4.87 12.75 8.77
N ARG A 131 -5.01 13.76 7.89
CA ARG A 131 -5.54 15.09 8.23
C ARG A 131 -6.98 15.10 8.71
N LYS A 132 -7.81 14.13 8.32
CA LYS A 132 -9.21 14.06 8.78
C LYS A 132 -9.32 13.86 10.29
N HIS A 133 -8.22 13.47 10.95
CA HIS A 133 -8.14 13.24 12.39
C HIS A 133 -7.04 14.10 13.06
N ALA A 134 -6.57 15.16 12.40
CA ALA A 134 -5.53 16.07 12.91
C ALA A 134 -5.98 16.98 14.08
N GLY A 135 -6.95 16.54 14.89
CA GLY A 135 -7.18 17.10 16.23
C GLY A 135 -6.23 16.52 17.28
N SER A 136 -5.42 15.52 16.91
CA SER A 136 -4.46 14.87 17.79
C SER A 136 -3.28 14.36 16.95
N LEU A 137 -2.44 15.29 16.51
CA LEU A 137 -1.03 14.96 16.34
C LEU A 137 -0.42 14.92 17.76
N PRO A 138 0.41 13.94 18.12
CA PRO A 138 1.29 14.08 19.29
C PRO A 138 2.27 15.25 19.08
#